data_AF-A0A0F9E9D1-F1
#
_entry.id   AF-A0A0F9E9D1-F1
#
_cell.length_a   1.000
_cell.length_b   1.000
_cell.length_c   1.000
_cell.angle_alpha   90.00
_cell.angle_beta   90.00
_cell.angle_gamma   90.00
#
_symmetry.space_group_name_H-M   'P 1'
#
loop_
_entity.id
_entity.type
_entity.pdbx_description
1 polymer ?
#
loop_
_entity_poly.entity_id
_entity_poly.type
_entity_poly.pdbx_seq_one_letter_code
_entity_poly.pdbx_strand_id
1 'polypeptide(L)'
;MAKGKKSSCERKVGFDMKKSSIYGKILKKKPKSERSKLIKACDSTIREIVLIRDNHTCQRSGKKTRLQVAHYFSRSYLRTRWDESNLITLNSGVHLFWAHKKPEEFRDFYISKIGQEEFDRLKLRTRVRGTIYAHELKIILVGLKIRLAEMKL
;
A
#
# COMPACT_ATOMS: atom_id res chain seq x y z
N MET A 1 56.85 51.60 13.81
CA MET A 1 55.52 52.22 13.61
C MET A 1 54.46 51.13 13.66
N ALA A 2 53.65 51.13 14.72
CA ALA A 2 52.55 50.17 14.91
C ALA A 2 51.21 50.79 14.47
N LYS A 3 50.45 50.09 13.63
CA LYS A 3 48.99 50.17 13.42
C LYS A 3 48.60 48.83 12.77
N GLY A 4 47.65 48.01 13.20
CA GLY A 4 46.67 48.02 14.27
C GLY A 4 45.75 46.83 13.95
N LYS A 5 45.57 45.92 14.90
CA LYS A 5 44.69 44.73 14.77
C LYS A 5 43.26 45.18 14.47
N LYS A 6 42.58 44.54 13.50
CA LYS A 6 41.11 44.54 13.43
C LYS A 6 40.57 43.14 13.69
N SER A 7 39.49 43.17 14.44
CA SER A 7 38.91 42.16 15.30
C SER A 7 38.16 41.04 14.58
N SER A 8 38.11 39.89 15.25
CA SER A 8 37.09 38.86 15.06
C SER A 8 35.70 39.45 15.33
N CYS A 9 34.85 39.52 14.32
CA CYS A 9 33.40 39.32 14.40
C CYS A 9 32.82 39.45 12.99
N GLU A 10 31.72 38.75 12.73
CA GLU A 10 30.79 39.02 11.62
C GLU A 10 31.15 38.53 10.21
N ARG A 11 31.09 37.19 10.03
CA ARG A 11 30.58 36.64 8.77
C ARG A 11 29.33 35.79 9.01
N LYS A 12 28.21 36.54 9.06
CA LYS A 12 26.84 36.20 8.64
C LYS A 12 26.44 34.73 8.75
N VAL A 13 25.82 34.40 9.87
CA VAL A 13 24.92 33.26 10.04
C VAL A 13 23.69 33.49 9.16
N GLY A 14 23.67 32.92 7.96
CA GLY A 14 22.46 32.80 7.15
C GLY A 14 21.63 31.62 7.65
N PHE A 15 21.16 31.67 8.91
CA PHE A 15 20.22 30.67 9.41
C PHE A 15 18.82 31.06 8.91
N ASP A 16 18.38 30.32 7.89
CA ASP A 16 17.15 30.55 7.13
C ASP A 16 15.92 30.31 8.04
N MET A 17 15.59 31.34 8.82
CA MET A 17 14.58 31.35 9.85
C MET A 17 13.19 31.51 9.21
N LYS A 18 12.74 30.58 8.35
CA LYS A 18 11.40 30.62 7.73
C LYS A 18 10.92 29.26 7.20
N LYS A 19 10.72 28.30 8.11
CA LYS A 19 9.69 27.24 7.96
C LYS A 19 8.87 27.09 9.23
N SER A 20 8.35 28.21 9.74
CA SER A 20 7.27 28.18 10.71
C SER A 20 6.03 27.56 10.06
N SER A 21 5.70 26.33 10.48
CA SER A 21 4.41 25.67 10.80
C SER A 21 3.05 26.16 10.24
N ILE A 22 2.96 27.35 9.64
CA ILE A 22 1.71 28.01 9.22
C ILE A 22 1.60 28.07 7.69
N TYR A 23 2.70 28.35 6.97
CA TYR A 23 2.68 28.48 5.50
C TYR A 23 2.42 27.17 4.74
N GLY A 24 2.68 26.01 5.35
CA GLY A 24 2.33 24.72 4.76
C GLY A 24 0.83 24.41 4.75
N LYS A 25 0.02 25.11 5.57
CA LYS A 25 -1.41 24.85 5.74
C LYS A 25 -2.31 25.56 4.71
N ILE A 26 -1.77 26.53 3.96
CA ILE A 26 -2.56 27.43 3.09
C ILE A 26 -2.47 27.04 1.60
N LEU A 27 -1.53 26.16 1.21
CA LEU A 27 -1.47 25.64 -0.15
C LEU A 27 -2.66 24.69 -0.39
N LYS A 28 -3.67 25.16 -1.13
CA LYS A 28 -4.79 24.34 -1.60
C LYS A 28 -4.24 23.07 -2.26
N LYS A 29 -4.54 21.90 -1.69
CA LYS A 29 -4.09 20.61 -2.25
C LYS A 29 -4.63 20.48 -3.68
N LYS A 30 -3.72 20.26 -4.64
CA LYS A 30 -4.09 20.01 -6.05
C LYS A 30 -5.10 18.86 -6.12
N PRO A 31 -6.10 18.93 -7.02
CA PRO A 31 -7.07 17.84 -7.19
C PRO A 31 -6.35 16.55 -7.57
N LYS A 32 -6.82 15.43 -7.02
CA LYS A 32 -6.26 14.10 -7.35
C LYS A 32 -6.54 13.77 -8.82
N SER A 33 -5.55 13.22 -9.50
CA SER A 33 -5.70 12.73 -10.87
C SER A 33 -6.77 11.63 -10.95
N GLU A 34 -7.41 11.50 -12.12
CA GLU A 34 -8.39 10.44 -12.39
C GLU A 34 -7.81 9.06 -12.06
N ARG A 35 -6.58 8.79 -12.51
CA ARG A 35 -5.83 7.59 -12.16
C ARG A 35 -5.78 7.31 -10.67
N SER A 36 -5.47 8.31 -9.85
CA SER A 36 -5.39 8.14 -8.39
C SER A 36 -6.75 7.80 -7.79
N LYS A 37 -7.83 8.39 -8.32
CA LYS A 37 -9.21 8.08 -7.90
C LYS A 37 -9.56 6.62 -8.26
N LEU A 38 -9.23 6.18 -9.47
CA LEU A 38 -9.47 4.81 -9.93
C LEU A 38 -8.69 3.77 -9.10
N ILE A 39 -7.41 4.01 -8.81
CA ILE A 39 -6.61 3.15 -7.92
C ILE A 39 -7.26 3.04 -6.54
N LYS A 40 -7.71 4.16 -5.97
CA LYS A 40 -8.39 4.16 -4.67
C LYS A 40 -9.70 3.37 -4.71
N ALA A 41 -10.46 3.48 -5.81
CA ALA A 41 -11.68 2.72 -6.00
C ALA A 41 -11.38 1.21 -6.06
N CYS A 42 -10.39 0.80 -6.87
CA CYS A 42 -9.97 -0.60 -6.96
C CYS A 42 -9.48 -1.13 -5.59
N ASP A 43 -8.62 -0.37 -4.89
CA ASP A 43 -8.15 -0.73 -3.54
C ASP A 43 -9.31 -0.92 -2.55
N SER A 44 -10.36 -0.10 -2.66
CA SER A 44 -11.54 -0.19 -1.78
C SER A 44 -12.41 -1.41 -2.11
N THR A 45 -12.67 -1.65 -3.40
CA THR A 45 -13.52 -2.77 -3.84
C THR A 45 -12.86 -4.11 -3.56
N ILE A 46 -11.56 -4.27 -3.88
CA ILE A 46 -10.86 -5.52 -3.61
C ILE A 46 -10.76 -5.79 -2.10
N ARG A 47 -10.61 -4.74 -1.28
CA ARG A 47 -10.61 -4.88 0.18
C ARG A 47 -11.92 -5.50 0.66
N GLU A 48 -13.04 -5.06 0.13
CA GLU A 48 -14.36 -5.58 0.50
C GLU A 48 -14.53 -7.05 0.08
N ILE A 49 -14.17 -7.38 -1.16
CA ILE A 49 -14.16 -8.75 -1.70
C ILE A 49 -13.38 -9.68 -0.78
N VAL A 50 -12.13 -9.32 -0.45
CA VAL A 50 -11.25 -10.15 0.37
C VAL A 50 -11.78 -10.30 1.80
N LEU A 51 -12.36 -9.25 2.37
CA LEU A 51 -13.00 -9.35 3.69
C LEU A 51 -14.22 -10.27 3.67
N ILE A 52 -15.06 -10.22 2.64
CA ILE A 52 -16.20 -11.13 2.48
C ILE A 52 -15.71 -12.57 2.32
N ARG A 53 -14.76 -12.81 1.42
CA ARG A 53 -14.13 -14.11 1.16
C ARG A 53 -13.60 -14.73 2.45
N ASP A 54 -12.93 -13.93 3.25
CA ASP A 54 -12.28 -14.34 4.51
C ASP A 54 -13.25 -14.28 5.70
N ASN A 55 -14.57 -14.18 5.46
CA ASN A 55 -15.63 -14.11 6.47
C ASN A 55 -15.39 -13.07 7.58
N HIS A 56 -14.77 -11.95 7.20
CA HIS A 56 -14.38 -10.87 8.13
C HIS A 56 -13.57 -11.40 9.32
N THR A 57 -12.66 -12.34 9.06
CA THR A 57 -11.81 -12.96 10.08
C THR A 57 -10.34 -12.96 9.66
N CYS A 58 -9.46 -12.77 10.64
CA CYS A 58 -8.02 -12.95 10.45
C CYS A 58 -7.73 -14.41 10.11
N GLN A 59 -7.16 -14.67 8.94
CA GLN A 59 -6.95 -16.03 8.42
C GLN A 59 -5.91 -16.86 9.18
N ARG A 60 -5.12 -16.21 10.05
CA ARG A 60 -4.19 -16.90 10.96
C ARG A 60 -4.76 -17.06 12.37
N SER A 61 -5.31 -16.00 12.95
CA SER A 61 -5.65 -15.96 14.38
C SER A 61 -7.15 -16.03 14.68
N GLY A 62 -8.02 -16.07 13.67
CA GLY A 62 -9.50 -16.11 13.81
C GLY A 62 -10.16 -14.83 14.34
N LYS A 63 -9.38 -13.85 14.83
CA LYS A 63 -9.90 -12.59 15.39
C LYS A 63 -10.68 -11.80 14.32
N LYS A 64 -11.76 -11.14 14.74
CA LYS A 64 -12.62 -10.30 13.89
C LYS A 64 -12.37 -8.79 14.03
N THR A 65 -11.40 -8.38 14.85
CA THR A 65 -11.11 -6.98 15.15
C THR A 65 -9.83 -6.49 14.48
N ARG A 66 -9.77 -5.18 14.18
CA ARG A 66 -8.61 -4.49 13.58
C ARG A 66 -8.10 -5.17 12.29
N LEU A 67 -9.04 -5.55 11.42
CA LEU A 67 -8.75 -6.28 10.19
C LEU A 67 -8.14 -5.39 9.11
N GLN A 68 -7.11 -5.92 8.49
CA GLN A 68 -6.35 -5.34 7.40
C GLN A 68 -6.23 -6.38 6.29
N VAL A 69 -6.22 -5.92 5.04
CA VAL A 69 -5.93 -6.77 3.90
C VAL A 69 -4.45 -6.62 3.60
N ALA A 70 -3.69 -7.64 3.94
CA ALA A 70 -2.26 -7.72 3.70
C ALA A 70 -2.01 -8.17 2.25
N HIS A 71 -1.02 -7.56 1.61
CA HIS A 71 -0.55 -8.04 0.31
C HIS A 71 0.68 -8.92 0.54
N TYR A 72 0.74 -10.08 -0.10
CA TYR A 72 1.96 -10.89 -0.05
C TYR A 72 3.07 -10.23 -0.88
N PHE A 73 2.81 -10.02 -2.17
CA PHE A 73 3.66 -9.20 -3.02
C PHE A 73 3.27 -7.73 -2.92
N SER A 74 4.27 -6.86 -2.82
CA SER A 74 4.11 -5.41 -2.63
C SER A 74 3.05 -4.79 -3.55
N ARG A 75 2.30 -3.83 -3.00
CA ARG A 75 1.35 -2.95 -3.71
C ARG A 75 1.95 -2.19 -4.91
N SER A 76 3.28 -2.14 -5.01
CA SER A 76 3.99 -1.56 -6.16
C SER A 76 3.88 -2.41 -7.43
N TYR A 77 3.67 -3.74 -7.31
CA TYR A 77 3.44 -4.64 -8.43
C TYR A 77 1.98 -4.51 -8.90
N LEU A 78 1.72 -3.54 -9.78
CA LEU A 78 0.36 -3.19 -10.19
C LEU A 78 -0.42 -4.36 -10.83
N ARG A 79 0.26 -5.29 -11.50
CA ARG A 79 -0.36 -6.45 -12.15
C ARG A 79 -0.95 -7.48 -11.17
N THR A 80 -0.48 -7.50 -9.92
CA THR A 80 -0.96 -8.43 -8.87
C THR A 80 -1.59 -7.70 -7.70
N ARG A 81 -1.62 -6.36 -7.71
CA ARG A 81 -2.10 -5.54 -6.58
C ARG A 81 -3.55 -5.81 -6.20
N TRP A 82 -4.43 -5.99 -7.18
CA TRP A 82 -5.85 -6.25 -6.97
C TRP A 82 -6.22 -7.71 -7.21
N ASP A 83 -5.24 -8.61 -7.21
CA ASP A 83 -5.48 -10.03 -7.32
C ASP A 83 -5.84 -10.61 -5.95
N GLU A 84 -6.97 -11.32 -5.86
CA GLU A 84 -7.42 -11.97 -4.63
C GLU A 84 -6.38 -12.95 -4.07
N SER A 85 -5.67 -13.70 -4.92
CA SER A 85 -4.61 -14.64 -4.51
C SER A 85 -3.40 -13.93 -3.89
N ASN A 86 -3.20 -12.63 -4.18
CA ASN A 86 -2.14 -11.82 -3.57
C ASN A 86 -2.55 -11.19 -2.23
N LEU A 87 -3.80 -11.37 -1.82
CA LEU A 87 -4.39 -10.68 -0.68
C LEU A 87 -4.89 -11.67 0.37
N ILE A 88 -4.68 -11.32 1.63
CA ILE A 88 -5.18 -12.09 2.78
C ILE A 88 -5.61 -11.17 3.91
N THR A 89 -6.71 -11.50 4.58
CA THR A 89 -7.17 -10.77 5.76
C THR A 89 -6.37 -11.18 6.99
N LEU A 90 -5.69 -10.20 7.59
CA LEU A 90 -4.96 -10.35 8.85
C LEU A 90 -5.41 -9.25 9.81
N ASN A 91 -5.38 -9.49 11.12
CA ASN A 91 -5.48 -8.39 12.05
C ASN A 91 -4.15 -7.61 12.12
N SER A 92 -4.21 -6.37 12.60
CA SER A 92 -3.02 -5.50 12.67
C SER A 92 -1.86 -6.11 13.46
N GLY A 93 -2.13 -6.91 14.49
CA GLY A 93 -1.10 -7.57 15.29
C GLY A 93 -0.35 -8.64 14.50
N VAL A 94 -1.07 -9.55 13.86
CA VAL A 94 -0.47 -10.61 13.02
C VAL A 94 0.22 -10.00 11.81
N HIS A 95 -0.39 -9.01 11.17
CA HIS A 95 0.18 -8.36 10.00
C HIS A 95 1.54 -7.70 10.34
N LEU A 96 1.61 -6.92 11.42
CA LEU A 96 2.80 -6.16 11.74
C LEU A 96 3.88 -6.98 12.46
N PHE A 97 3.50 -7.84 13.40
CA PHE A 97 4.47 -8.51 14.29
C PHE A 97 4.82 -9.93 13.86
N TRP A 98 4.02 -10.55 13.00
CA TRP A 98 4.34 -11.88 12.48
C TRP A 98 4.68 -11.83 11.00
N ALA A 99 3.77 -11.36 10.13
CA ALA A 99 3.98 -11.44 8.68
C ALA A 99 5.22 -10.66 8.21
N HIS A 100 5.53 -9.50 8.80
CA HIS A 100 6.76 -8.76 8.47
C HIS A 100 8.02 -9.26 9.17
N LYS A 101 7.92 -9.85 10.38
CA LYS A 101 9.09 -10.28 11.16
C LYS A 101 9.54 -11.69 10.84
N LYS A 102 8.63 -12.53 10.35
CA LYS A 102 8.85 -13.95 10.06
C LYS A 102 8.45 -14.27 8.61
N PRO A 103 9.21 -13.76 7.63
CA PRO A 103 8.82 -13.84 6.22
C PRO A 103 8.74 -15.28 5.69
N GLU A 104 9.61 -16.19 6.12
CA GLU A 104 9.56 -17.60 5.70
C GLU A 104 8.33 -18.33 6.27
N GLU A 105 8.05 -18.19 7.58
CA GLU A 105 6.80 -18.73 8.15
C GLU A 105 5.57 -18.14 7.45
N PHE A 106 5.61 -16.85 7.09
CA PHE A 106 4.52 -16.21 6.37
C PHE A 106 4.39 -16.77 4.96
N ARG A 107 5.50 -16.98 4.25
CA ARG A 107 5.53 -17.64 2.94
C ARG A 107 4.89 -19.01 3.00
N ASP A 108 5.32 -19.86 3.93
CA ASP A 108 4.83 -21.24 4.02
C ASP A 108 3.34 -21.29 4.37
N PHE A 109 2.90 -20.46 5.32
CA PHE A 109 1.47 -20.29 5.62
C PHE A 109 0.68 -19.77 4.41
N TYR A 110 1.24 -18.85 3.64
CA TYR A 110 0.56 -18.31 2.46
C TYR A 110 0.41 -19.39 1.38
N ILE A 111 1.48 -20.14 1.11
CA ILE A 111 1.47 -21.28 0.19
C ILE A 111 0.49 -22.35 0.66
N SER A 112 0.40 -22.62 1.96
CA SER A 112 -0.59 -23.59 2.47
C SER A 112 -2.04 -23.14 2.28
N LYS A 113 -2.29 -21.85 2.01
CA LYS A 113 -3.63 -21.30 1.76
C LYS A 113 -4.01 -21.30 0.28
N ILE A 114 -3.09 -20.94 -0.60
CA ILE A 114 -3.38 -20.80 -2.05
C ILE A 114 -2.84 -21.94 -2.90
N GLY A 115 -1.96 -22.78 -2.36
CA GLY A 115 -1.23 -23.81 -3.08
C GLY A 115 0.06 -23.31 -3.71
N GLN A 116 1.04 -24.22 -3.87
CA GLN A 116 2.35 -23.90 -4.44
C GLN A 116 2.26 -23.43 -5.89
N GLU A 117 1.42 -24.08 -6.70
CA GLU A 117 1.25 -23.74 -8.11
C GLU A 117 0.69 -22.32 -8.30
N GLU A 118 -0.34 -21.94 -7.53
CA GLU A 118 -0.91 -20.59 -7.59
C GLU A 118 0.08 -19.54 -7.09
N PHE A 119 0.84 -19.87 -6.05
CA PHE A 119 1.92 -19.02 -5.56
C PHE A 119 2.96 -18.75 -6.65
N ASP A 120 3.37 -19.78 -7.39
CA ASP A 120 4.35 -19.65 -8.47
C ASP A 120 3.79 -18.84 -9.65
N ARG A 121 2.53 -19.07 -10.04
CA ARG A 121 1.84 -18.23 -11.04
C ARG A 121 1.80 -16.77 -10.60
N LEU A 122 1.43 -16.51 -9.35
CA LEU A 122 1.39 -15.17 -8.80
C LEU A 122 2.78 -14.51 -8.85
N LYS A 123 3.82 -15.23 -8.43
CA LYS A 123 5.22 -14.79 -8.49
C LYS A 123 5.65 -14.43 -9.91
N LEU A 124 5.32 -15.25 -10.91
CA LEU A 124 5.64 -14.95 -12.31
C LEU A 124 4.98 -13.65 -12.79
N ARG A 125 3.71 -13.41 -12.43
CA ARG A 125 2.98 -12.19 -12.81
C ARG A 125 3.58 -10.91 -12.22
N THR A 126 4.27 -10.97 -11.07
CA THR A 126 4.98 -9.81 -10.51
C THR A 126 6.16 -9.34 -11.37
N ARG A 127 6.71 -10.22 -12.21
CA ARG A 127 7.86 -9.89 -13.07
C ARG A 127 7.45 -9.03 -14.27
N VAL A 128 6.16 -9.01 -14.62
CA VAL A 128 5.63 -8.19 -15.71
C VAL A 128 5.70 -6.72 -15.30
N ARG A 129 6.63 -6.00 -15.92
CA ARG A 129 6.77 -4.55 -15.75
C ARG A 129 5.83 -3.84 -16.72
N GLY A 130 5.32 -2.70 -16.31
CA GLY A 130 4.47 -1.87 -17.16
C GLY A 130 3.57 -0.95 -16.37
N THR A 131 3.23 0.18 -16.99
CA THR A 131 2.23 1.09 -16.45
C THR A 131 0.86 0.58 -16.85
N ILE A 132 0.01 0.29 -15.87
CA ILE A 132 -1.43 0.10 -16.12
C ILE A 132 -2.00 1.46 -16.47
N TYR A 133 -2.74 1.67 -17.55
CA TYR A 133 -3.34 2.96 -17.92
C TYR A 133 -4.70 3.20 -17.26
N ALA A 134 -5.25 4.40 -17.40
CA ALA A 134 -6.55 4.75 -16.79
C ALA A 134 -7.71 3.89 -17.33
N HIS A 135 -7.69 3.53 -18.61
CA HIS A 135 -8.72 2.66 -19.20
C HIS A 135 -8.63 1.23 -18.67
N GLU A 136 -7.42 0.66 -18.52
CA GLU A 136 -7.23 -0.64 -17.88
C GLU A 136 -7.74 -0.65 -16.43
N LEU A 137 -7.50 0.43 -15.67
CA LEU A 137 -8.05 0.56 -14.31
C LEU A 137 -9.58 0.58 -14.29
N LYS A 138 -10.24 1.17 -15.30
CA LYS A 138 -11.71 1.14 -15.42
C LYS A 138 -12.19 -0.28 -15.65
N ILE A 139 -11.54 -1.03 -16.53
CA ILE A 139 -11.86 -2.44 -16.80
C ILE A 139 -11.70 -3.28 -15.53
N ILE A 140 -10.57 -3.14 -14.83
CA ILE A 140 -10.31 -3.81 -13.55
C ILE A 140 -11.42 -3.48 -12.55
N LEU A 141 -11.76 -2.20 -12.39
CA LEU A 141 -12.81 -1.78 -11.46
C LEU A 141 -14.18 -2.39 -11.78
N VAL A 142 -14.54 -2.48 -13.06
CA VAL A 142 -15.80 -3.12 -13.50
C VAL A 142 -15.77 -4.60 -13.12
N GLY A 143 -14.70 -5.32 -13.44
CA GLY A 143 -14.55 -6.73 -13.06
C GLY A 143 -14.66 -6.96 -11.55
N LEU A 144 -14.00 -6.11 -10.75
CA LEU A 144 -14.09 -6.16 -9.28
C LEU A 144 -15.52 -5.90 -8.79
N LYS A 145 -16.25 -4.97 -9.40
CA LYS A 145 -17.64 -4.70 -9.01
C LYS A 145 -18.58 -5.87 -9.32
N ILE A 146 -18.40 -6.51 -10.48
CA ILE A 146 -19.15 -7.71 -10.85
C ILE A 146 -18.87 -8.81 -9.83
N ARG A 147 -17.59 -9.08 -9.55
CA ARG A 147 -17.18 -10.07 -8.55
C ARG A 147 -17.76 -9.78 -7.16
N LEU A 148 -17.74 -8.52 -6.73
CA LEU A 148 -18.34 -8.12 -5.45
C LEU A 148 -19.86 -8.32 -5.42
N ALA A 149 -20.54 -8.08 -6.54
CA ALA A 149 -21.98 -8.31 -6.65
C ALA A 149 -22.31 -9.81 -6.56
N GLU A 150 -21.56 -10.67 -7.24
CA GLU A 150 -21.71 -12.13 -7.17
C GLU A 150 -21.60 -12.67 -5.74
N MET A 151 -20.72 -12.10 -4.91
CA MET A 151 -20.52 -12.55 -3.53
C MET A 151 -21.59 -12.07 -2.54
N LYS A 152 -22.45 -11.13 -2.94
CA LYS A 152 -23.51 -10.56 -2.10
C LYS A 152 -24.90 -11.16 -2.40
N LEU A 153 -25.00 -11.92 -3.49
CA LEU A 153 -26.17 -12.72 -3.83
C LEU A 153 -26.23 -13.96 -2.94
#